data_AF-A0AAD7I261-F1
#
_entry.id   AF-A0AAD7I261-F1
#
_cell.length_a   1.000
_cell.length_b   1.000
_cell.length_c   1.000
_cell.angle_alpha   90.00
_cell.angle_beta   90.00
_cell.angle_gamma   90.00
#
_symmetry.space_group_name_H-M   'P 1'
#
loop_
_entity.id
_entity.type
_entity.pdbx_description
1 polymer ?
#
loop_
_entity_poly.entity_id
_entity_poly.type
_entity_poly.pdbx_seq_one_letter_code
_entity_poly.pdbx_strand_id
1 'polypeptide(L)'
;MVNHRRPVKKTSENHQRSLWSHRFPSSLHRPYFQATRTDCEFATLPSHRFPRIEDNFDDTHLQPHTHDFDVHLEHGKRVDSFRVFGKRGNNLGINKAIARNGTSGVNAAIPLVGDIVIMRLGGPDGRSLISMRGQDAAMVDYVFESPAFRARLAAFQGPARRRLPNWLVVRRARAFPK
;
A
#
# COMPACT_ATOMS: atom_id res chain seq x y z
N MET A 1 49.96 -31.40 3.23
CA MET A 1 49.38 -30.38 2.33
C MET A 1 47.99 -30.02 2.83
N VAL A 2 47.80 -28.83 3.40
CA VAL A 2 46.50 -28.39 3.95
C VAL A 2 45.74 -27.68 2.83
N ASN A 3 44.66 -28.31 2.35
CA ASN A 3 43.80 -27.76 1.30
C ASN A 3 42.97 -26.59 1.87
N HIS A 4 43.43 -25.36 1.67
CA HIS A 4 42.64 -24.16 1.93
C HIS A 4 41.55 -24.01 0.86
N ARG A 5 40.37 -24.61 1.10
CA ARG A 5 39.17 -24.28 0.34
C ARG A 5 38.82 -22.82 0.64
N ARG A 6 39.06 -21.92 -0.33
CA ARG A 6 38.55 -20.54 -0.27
C ARG A 6 37.02 -20.58 -0.15
N PRO A 7 36.41 -19.77 0.73
CA PRO A 7 34.96 -19.65 0.77
C PRO A 7 34.50 -19.02 -0.55
N VAL A 8 33.64 -19.72 -1.28
CA VAL A 8 32.92 -19.19 -2.43
C VAL A 8 32.02 -18.08 -1.89
N LYS A 9 32.31 -16.81 -2.25
CA LYS A 9 31.36 -15.71 -2.07
C LYS A 9 30.12 -16.08 -2.89
N LYS A 10 29.05 -16.52 -2.22
CA LYS A 10 27.72 -16.56 -2.84
C LYS A 10 27.36 -15.11 -3.16
N THR A 11 27.53 -14.72 -4.41
CA THR A 11 26.86 -13.54 -4.95
C THR A 11 25.36 -13.76 -4.75
N SER A 12 24.74 -12.97 -3.88
CA SER A 12 23.29 -12.93 -3.75
C SER A 12 22.74 -12.44 -5.09
N GLU A 13 22.27 -13.36 -5.93
CA GLU A 13 21.51 -12.99 -7.11
C GLU A 13 20.23 -12.30 -6.64
N ASN A 14 20.14 -10.99 -6.85
CA ASN A 14 18.92 -10.23 -6.60
C ASN A 14 17.85 -10.71 -7.57
N HIS A 15 16.93 -11.54 -7.08
CA HIS A 15 15.80 -11.99 -7.86
C HIS A 15 14.72 -10.92 -7.81
N GLN A 16 14.52 -10.20 -8.91
CA GLN A 16 13.38 -9.28 -9.05
C GLN A 16 12.12 -10.08 -9.37
N ARG A 17 11.10 -9.95 -8.51
CA ARG A 17 9.74 -10.44 -8.79
C ARG A 17 8.77 -9.30 -8.59
N SER A 18 7.86 -9.10 -9.52
CA SER A 18 6.85 -8.06 -9.37
C SER A 18 5.67 -8.56 -8.54
N LEU A 19 5.10 -7.67 -7.73
CA LEU A 19 3.83 -7.88 -7.03
C LEU A 19 2.77 -6.98 -7.63
N TRP A 20 1.54 -7.49 -7.78
CA TRP A 20 0.42 -6.64 -8.16
C TRP A 20 0.01 -5.76 -6.98
N SER A 21 -0.02 -4.45 -7.22
CA SER A 21 -0.53 -3.43 -6.31
C SER A 21 -1.75 -2.75 -6.91
N HIS A 22 -2.55 -2.08 -6.07
CA HIS A 22 -3.66 -1.26 -6.51
C HIS A 22 -3.30 0.21 -6.31
N ARG A 23 -3.22 0.96 -7.42
CA ARG A 23 -2.79 2.35 -7.43
C ARG A 23 -3.99 3.27 -7.60
N PHE A 24 -4.01 4.30 -6.76
CA PHE A 24 -4.90 5.45 -6.84
C PHE A 24 -4.06 6.64 -7.31
N PRO A 25 -3.93 6.85 -8.63
CA PRO A 25 -3.21 7.98 -9.17
C PRO A 25 -3.99 9.28 -8.90
N SER A 26 -3.28 10.35 -8.57
CA SER A 26 -3.84 11.69 -8.49
C SER A 26 -4.14 12.29 -9.86
N SER A 27 -3.40 11.85 -10.87
CA SER A 27 -3.51 12.30 -12.27
C SER A 27 -4.71 11.71 -13.03
N LEU A 28 -5.28 10.57 -12.59
CA LEU A 28 -6.39 9.90 -13.26
C LEU A 28 -7.66 9.86 -12.40
N HIS A 29 -8.79 9.55 -13.03
CA HIS A 29 -10.11 9.50 -12.38
C HIS A 29 -10.50 8.10 -11.87
N ARG A 30 -9.64 7.10 -11.98
CA ARG A 30 -9.92 5.73 -11.55
C ARG A 30 -8.67 5.02 -11.04
N PRO A 31 -8.80 4.14 -10.03
CA PRO A 31 -7.69 3.29 -9.64
C PRO A 31 -7.47 2.16 -10.65
N TYR A 32 -6.30 1.53 -10.60
CA TYR A 32 -5.94 0.41 -11.46
C TYR A 32 -4.87 -0.49 -10.83
N PHE A 33 -4.74 -1.71 -11.35
CA PHE A 33 -3.67 -2.62 -10.94
C PHE A 33 -2.35 -2.28 -11.63
N GLN A 34 -1.27 -2.21 -10.87
CA GLN A 34 0.08 -1.95 -11.37
C GLN A 34 1.05 -2.98 -10.81
N ALA A 35 1.97 -3.47 -11.65
CA ALA A 35 3.07 -4.30 -11.23
C ALA A 35 4.11 -3.43 -10.49
N THR A 36 4.31 -3.70 -9.21
CA THR A 36 5.33 -3.07 -8.37
C THR A 36 6.55 -3.97 -8.31
N ARG A 37 7.72 -3.42 -8.65
CA ARG A 37 8.99 -4.14 -8.53
C ARG A 37 9.28 -4.41 -7.06
N THR A 38 9.78 -5.60 -6.76
CA THR A 38 10.26 -5.92 -5.41
C THR A 38 11.69 -6.41 -5.46
N ASP A 39 12.50 -5.91 -4.53
CA ASP A 39 13.81 -6.47 -4.25
C ASP A 39 13.64 -7.60 -3.24
N CYS A 40 14.20 -8.76 -3.58
CA CYS A 40 14.37 -9.86 -2.64
C CYS A 40 15.79 -9.77 -2.11
N GLU A 41 15.98 -9.21 -0.92
CA GLU A 41 17.31 -8.92 -0.37
C GLU A 41 18.12 -10.22 -0.10
N PHE A 42 17.43 -11.37 0.06
CA PHE A 42 18.06 -12.67 0.25
C PHE A 42 17.27 -13.79 -0.41
N ALA A 43 17.91 -14.57 -1.30
CA ALA A 43 17.32 -15.78 -1.90
C ALA A 43 16.83 -16.81 -0.84
N THR A 44 17.32 -16.71 0.40
CA THR A 44 16.97 -17.59 1.53
C THR A 44 15.72 -17.17 2.31
N LEU A 45 15.20 -15.95 2.12
CA LEU A 45 13.97 -15.47 2.79
C LEU A 45 12.98 -14.89 1.76
N PRO A 46 12.35 -15.72 0.90
CA PRO A 46 11.43 -15.27 -0.16
C PRO A 46 10.19 -14.50 0.33
N SER A 47 9.94 -14.53 1.64
CA SER A 47 8.90 -13.79 2.34
C SER A 47 9.23 -12.30 2.47
N HIS A 48 10.50 -11.92 2.61
CA HIS A 48 10.90 -10.52 2.81
C HIS A 48 11.06 -9.82 1.46
N ARG A 49 9.94 -9.38 0.91
CA ARG A 49 9.89 -8.58 -0.32
C ARG A 49 9.83 -7.11 0.04
N PHE A 50 10.82 -6.34 -0.39
CA PHE A 50 10.84 -4.90 -0.24
C PHE A 50 10.35 -4.26 -1.54
N PRO A 51 9.13 -3.70 -1.59
CA PRO A 51 8.64 -3.07 -2.80
C PRO A 51 9.39 -1.78 -3.05
N ARG A 52 9.85 -1.59 -4.30
CA ARG A 52 10.31 -0.29 -4.79
C ARG A 52 9.09 0.54 -5.13
N ILE A 53 8.47 1.08 -4.10
CA ILE A 53 7.17 1.75 -4.22
C ILE A 53 7.31 3.15 -4.83
N GLU A 54 8.49 3.76 -4.71
CA GLU A 54 8.86 5.06 -5.26
C GLU A 54 8.64 5.13 -6.77
N ASP A 55 8.91 4.02 -7.48
CA ASP A 55 8.71 3.88 -8.94
C ASP A 55 7.24 4.08 -9.35
N ASN A 56 6.30 4.01 -8.40
CA ASN A 56 4.87 4.14 -8.64
C ASN A 56 4.30 5.52 -8.28
N PHE A 57 5.11 6.46 -7.78
CA PHE A 57 4.66 7.81 -7.45
C PHE A 57 5.18 8.82 -8.48
N ASP A 58 4.27 9.47 -9.20
CA ASP A 58 4.62 10.52 -10.17
C ASP A 58 5.26 11.74 -9.46
N ASP A 59 4.88 11.95 -8.19
CA ASP A 59 5.28 13.08 -7.35
C ASP A 59 6.58 12.82 -6.55
N THR A 60 7.37 11.80 -6.90
CA THR A 60 8.59 11.45 -6.13
C THR A 60 9.59 12.60 -6.03
N HIS A 61 9.64 13.45 -7.04
CA HIS A 61 10.49 14.65 -7.05
C HIS A 61 10.03 15.72 -6.04
N LEU A 62 8.74 15.76 -5.69
CA LEU A 62 8.20 16.70 -4.70
C LEU A 62 8.48 16.22 -3.28
N GLN A 63 8.46 14.90 -3.06
CA GLN A 63 8.70 14.28 -1.76
C GLN A 63 9.45 12.95 -1.90
N PRO A 64 10.76 12.92 -1.58
CA PRO A 64 11.59 11.73 -1.82
C PRO A 64 11.15 10.56 -0.93
N HIS A 65 10.73 10.83 0.31
CA HIS A 65 10.36 9.77 1.24
C HIS A 65 8.92 9.30 1.02
N THR A 66 8.74 7.98 0.95
CA THR A 66 7.43 7.35 1.02
C THR A 66 7.08 7.05 2.47
N HIS A 67 5.81 7.23 2.82
CA HIS A 67 5.28 6.84 4.11
C HIS A 67 4.31 5.69 3.96
N ASP A 68 4.29 4.81 4.94
CA ASP A 68 3.40 3.67 4.97
C ASP A 68 2.74 3.46 6.34
N PHE A 69 1.63 2.72 6.32
CA PHE A 69 0.94 2.22 7.50
C PHE A 69 0.03 1.06 7.11
N ASP A 70 -0.35 0.23 8.10
CA ASP A 70 -1.17 -0.94 7.86
C ASP A 70 -2.66 -0.63 8.05
N VAL A 71 -3.51 -1.36 7.33
CA VAL A 71 -4.96 -1.31 7.45
C VAL A 71 -5.50 -2.73 7.56
N HIS A 72 -6.25 -2.98 8.62
CA HIS A 72 -6.97 -4.22 8.85
C HIS A 72 -8.45 -4.01 8.55
N LEU A 73 -8.93 -4.69 7.53
CA LEU A 73 -10.35 -4.74 7.17
C LEU A 73 -10.96 -5.96 7.87
N GLU A 74 -11.75 -5.71 8.91
CA GLU A 74 -12.58 -6.73 9.55
C GLU A 74 -13.89 -6.85 8.77
N HIS A 75 -14.18 -8.03 8.21
CA HIS A 75 -15.44 -8.29 7.49
C HIS A 75 -16.01 -9.69 7.76
N GLY A 76 -17.21 -9.73 8.33
CA GLY A 76 -17.78 -10.97 8.86
C GLY A 76 -16.87 -11.57 9.95
N LYS A 77 -16.34 -12.79 9.72
CA LYS A 77 -15.38 -13.47 10.61
C LYS A 77 -13.93 -13.41 10.09
N ARG A 78 -13.65 -12.57 9.11
CA ARG A 78 -12.34 -12.49 8.44
C ARG A 78 -11.68 -11.15 8.72
N VAL A 79 -10.35 -11.17 8.68
CA VAL A 79 -9.51 -9.97 8.70
C VAL A 79 -8.59 -10.05 7.49
N ASP A 80 -8.70 -9.05 6.62
CA ASP A 80 -7.78 -8.87 5.50
C ASP A 80 -6.92 -7.64 5.78
N SER A 81 -5.62 -7.78 5.57
CA SER A 81 -4.64 -6.77 5.93
C SER A 81 -3.98 -6.19 4.68
N PHE A 82 -3.80 -4.88 4.67
CA PHE A 82 -3.24 -4.12 3.57
C PHE A 82 -2.19 -3.16 4.09
N ARG A 83 -1.18 -2.87 3.28
CA ARG A 83 -0.26 -1.76 3.51
C ARG A 83 -0.58 -0.64 2.56
N VAL A 84 -0.77 0.55 3.11
CA VAL A 84 -1.01 1.77 2.35
C VAL A 84 0.28 2.55 2.28
N PHE A 85 0.70 2.89 1.07
CA PHE A 85 1.83 3.74 0.78
C PHE A 85 1.35 5.07 0.20
N GLY A 86 1.91 6.17 0.68
CA GLY A 86 1.58 7.48 0.17
C GLY A 86 2.61 8.53 0.53
N LYS A 87 2.47 9.70 -0.07
CA LYS A 87 3.23 10.90 0.27
C LYS A 87 2.44 11.77 1.26
N ARG A 88 3.13 12.68 1.95
CA ARG A 88 2.57 13.57 2.99
C ARG A 88 2.92 15.02 2.67
N GLY A 89 2.09 15.73 1.91
CA GLY A 89 2.46 17.07 1.47
C GLY A 89 1.28 17.97 1.14
N ASN A 90 1.45 19.26 1.47
CA ASN A 90 0.49 20.32 1.14
C ASN A 90 0.51 20.72 -0.34
N ASN A 91 1.57 20.34 -1.07
CA ASN A 91 1.75 20.65 -2.49
C ASN A 91 1.31 19.50 -3.41
N LEU A 92 0.70 18.45 -2.85
CA LEU A 92 0.20 17.32 -3.62
C LEU A 92 -1.19 17.65 -4.17
N GLY A 93 -1.44 17.34 -5.44
CA GLY A 93 -2.74 17.53 -6.05
C GLY A 93 -3.83 16.65 -5.43
N ILE A 94 -5.10 17.04 -5.54
CA ILE A 94 -6.23 16.21 -5.10
C ILE A 94 -6.21 14.88 -5.86
N ASN A 95 -6.37 13.78 -5.13
CA ASN A 95 -6.46 12.45 -5.73
C ASN A 95 -7.84 12.22 -6.36
N LYS A 96 -7.92 12.43 -7.68
CA LYS A 96 -9.16 12.34 -8.46
C LYS A 96 -9.72 10.92 -8.53
N ALA A 97 -8.86 9.89 -8.45
CA ALA A 97 -9.28 8.49 -8.45
C ALA A 97 -10.08 8.15 -7.19
N ILE A 98 -9.74 8.74 -6.04
CA ILE A 98 -10.46 8.52 -4.77
C ILE A 98 -11.67 9.44 -4.64
N ALA A 99 -11.61 10.66 -5.19
CA ALA A 99 -12.68 11.64 -5.12
C ALA A 99 -13.99 11.19 -5.82
N ARG A 100 -13.90 10.28 -6.80
CA ARG A 100 -15.07 9.78 -7.57
C ARG A 100 -15.63 8.43 -7.12
N ASN A 101 -14.94 7.67 -6.28
CA ASN A 101 -15.41 6.37 -5.77
C ASN A 101 -16.56 6.55 -4.74
N GLY A 102 -17.71 7.07 -5.18
CA GLY A 102 -18.98 6.90 -4.48
C GLY A 102 -19.31 7.91 -3.38
N THR A 103 -18.63 9.05 -3.29
CA THR A 103 -18.96 10.04 -2.25
C THR A 103 -20.12 10.96 -2.65
N SER A 104 -21.32 10.38 -2.74
CA SER A 104 -22.57 11.13 -2.59
C SER A 104 -22.93 11.16 -1.10
N GLY A 105 -22.42 12.15 -0.37
CA GLY A 105 -22.71 12.33 1.06
C GLY A 105 -21.66 13.18 1.80
N VAL A 106 -21.92 13.47 3.08
CA VAL A 106 -21.13 14.34 3.98
C VAL A 106 -19.62 14.01 4.02
N ASN A 107 -19.25 12.77 3.66
CA ASN A 107 -17.87 12.28 3.67
C ASN A 107 -17.07 12.57 2.38
N ALA A 108 -17.72 13.17 1.37
CA ALA A 108 -17.11 13.68 0.13
C ALA A 108 -16.17 14.85 0.37
N ALA A 109 -16.35 15.52 1.52
CA ALA A 109 -15.75 16.80 1.82
C ALA A 109 -14.28 16.72 2.25
N ILE A 110 -13.73 15.53 2.51
CA ILE A 110 -12.31 15.40 2.91
C ILE A 110 -11.48 15.02 1.67
N PRO A 111 -10.78 15.99 1.05
CA PRO A 111 -9.91 15.70 -0.09
C PRO A 111 -8.70 14.90 0.38
N LEU A 112 -8.46 13.78 -0.27
CA LEU A 112 -7.22 13.03 -0.18
C LEU A 112 -6.29 13.52 -1.29
N VAL A 113 -4.99 13.53 -1.05
CA VAL A 113 -4.01 14.16 -1.96
C VAL A 113 -2.90 13.20 -2.36
N GLY A 114 -2.29 13.49 -3.51
CA GLY A 114 -1.17 12.73 -4.06
C GLY A 114 -1.55 11.32 -4.46
N ASP A 115 -0.59 10.66 -5.09
CA ASP A 115 -0.70 9.25 -5.43
C ASP A 115 -0.74 8.38 -4.16
N ILE A 116 -1.53 7.31 -4.20
CA ILE A 116 -1.58 6.30 -3.14
C ILE A 116 -1.44 4.93 -3.78
N VAL A 117 -0.61 4.07 -3.19
CA VAL A 117 -0.44 2.69 -3.64
C VAL A 117 -0.77 1.77 -2.48
N ILE A 118 -1.57 0.74 -2.74
CA ILE A 118 -1.92 -0.27 -1.74
C ILE A 118 -1.45 -1.63 -2.19
N MET A 119 -0.99 -2.41 -1.21
CA MET A 119 -0.56 -3.79 -1.40
C MET A 119 -1.16 -4.67 -0.30
N ARG A 120 -1.33 -5.96 -0.59
CA ARG A 120 -1.91 -6.90 0.36
C ARG A 120 -0.82 -7.48 1.27
N LEU A 121 -1.11 -7.58 2.57
CA LEU A 121 -0.29 -8.31 3.53
C LEU A 121 -0.77 -9.77 3.57
N GLY A 122 0.17 -10.71 3.62
CA GLY A 122 -0.19 -12.13 3.61
C GLY A 122 0.92 -13.13 3.90
N GLY A 123 2.06 -12.67 4.43
CA GLY A 123 3.10 -13.57 4.93
C GLY A 123 2.81 -14.13 6.32
N PRO A 124 3.47 -15.24 6.71
CA PRO A 124 3.37 -15.81 8.06
C PRO A 124 3.88 -14.87 9.15
N ASP A 125 4.65 -13.84 8.79
CA ASP A 125 5.21 -12.81 9.66
C ASP A 125 4.24 -11.62 9.88
N GLY A 126 3.08 -11.60 9.19
CA GLY A 126 2.14 -10.48 9.20
C GLY A 126 2.69 -9.19 8.58
N ARG A 127 3.85 -9.25 7.91
CA ARG A 127 4.56 -8.08 7.35
C ARG A 127 4.90 -8.24 5.88
N SER A 128 4.97 -9.48 5.38
CA SER A 128 5.28 -9.74 3.99
C SER A 128 4.13 -9.30 3.07
N LEU A 129 4.50 -8.68 1.97
CA LEU A 129 3.57 -8.27 0.92
C LEU A 129 3.38 -9.40 -0.09
N ILE A 130 2.14 -9.55 -0.53
CA ILE A 130 1.73 -10.51 -1.57
C ILE A 130 1.00 -9.78 -2.70
N SER A 131 0.92 -10.43 -3.87
CA SER A 131 0.22 -9.86 -5.01
C SER A 131 -1.25 -9.71 -4.69
N MET A 132 -1.78 -8.52 -4.95
CA MET A 132 -3.21 -8.30 -4.91
C MET A 132 -3.92 -9.10 -6.02
N ARG A 133 -5.16 -9.47 -5.73
CA ARG A 133 -6.07 -10.24 -6.60
C ARG A 133 -7.33 -9.41 -6.86
N GLY A 134 -8.17 -9.85 -7.81
CA GLY A 134 -9.36 -9.08 -8.24
C GLY A 134 -10.28 -8.65 -7.09
N GLN A 135 -10.52 -9.51 -6.10
CA GLN A 135 -11.36 -9.19 -4.93
C GLN A 135 -10.74 -8.12 -4.01
N ASP A 136 -9.41 -7.99 -4.02
CA ASP A 136 -8.71 -7.02 -3.18
C ASP A 136 -9.00 -5.58 -3.59
N ALA A 137 -9.23 -5.32 -4.88
CA ALA A 137 -9.62 -3.99 -5.36
C ALA A 137 -10.94 -3.54 -4.70
N ALA A 138 -11.97 -4.39 -4.74
CA ALA A 138 -13.26 -4.09 -4.11
C ALA A 138 -13.17 -3.89 -2.58
N MET A 139 -12.29 -4.66 -1.93
CA MET A 139 -12.03 -4.50 -0.49
C MET A 139 -11.35 -3.16 -0.18
N VAL A 140 -10.39 -2.77 -0.99
CA VAL A 140 -9.66 -1.51 -0.84
C VAL A 140 -10.54 -0.30 -1.19
N ASP A 141 -11.37 -0.40 -2.22
CA ASP A 141 -12.36 0.65 -2.54
C ASP A 141 -13.29 0.91 -1.34
N TYR A 142 -13.82 -0.15 -0.71
CA TYR A 142 -14.62 -0.03 0.52
C TYR A 142 -13.84 0.63 1.67
N VAL A 143 -12.54 0.33 1.81
CA VAL A 143 -11.68 1.00 2.81
C VAL A 143 -11.62 2.50 2.55
N PHE A 144 -11.48 2.95 1.30
CA PHE A 144 -11.49 4.38 0.95
C PHE A 144 -12.85 5.06 1.03
N GLU A 145 -13.94 4.30 0.97
CA GLU A 145 -15.28 4.78 1.24
C GLU A 145 -15.55 4.96 2.75
N SER A 146 -14.78 4.28 3.62
CA SER A 146 -14.95 4.38 5.07
C SER A 146 -14.64 5.79 5.60
N PRO A 147 -15.59 6.47 6.27
CA PRO A 147 -15.38 7.83 6.79
C PRO A 147 -14.25 7.91 7.81
N ALA A 148 -14.17 6.90 8.69
CA ALA A 148 -13.14 6.82 9.72
C ALA A 148 -11.74 6.66 9.11
N PHE A 149 -11.63 5.89 8.03
CA PHE A 149 -10.37 5.76 7.30
C PHE A 149 -9.98 7.06 6.62
N ARG A 150 -10.90 7.68 5.85
CA ARG A 150 -10.66 8.95 5.14
C ARG A 150 -10.21 10.06 6.08
N ALA A 151 -10.90 10.24 7.21
CA ALA A 151 -10.55 11.27 8.18
C ALA A 151 -9.12 11.09 8.74
N ARG A 152 -8.72 9.85 9.02
CA ARG A 152 -7.38 9.54 9.52
C ARG A 152 -6.31 9.72 8.44
N LEU A 153 -6.57 9.24 7.23
CA LEU A 153 -5.64 9.42 6.11
C LEU A 153 -5.47 10.90 5.76
N ALA A 154 -6.54 11.69 5.77
CA ALA A 154 -6.44 13.13 5.58
C ALA A 154 -5.66 13.82 6.71
N ALA A 155 -5.81 13.40 7.97
CA ALA A 155 -5.02 13.92 9.08
C ALA A 155 -3.52 13.58 8.96
N PHE A 156 -3.20 12.46 8.33
CA PHE A 156 -1.83 12.05 8.01
C PHE A 156 -1.22 12.86 6.86
N GLN A 157 -2.00 13.12 5.81
CA GLN A 157 -1.55 13.88 4.64
C GLN A 157 -1.56 15.39 4.86
N GLY A 158 -2.45 15.87 5.73
CA GLY A 158 -2.69 17.29 5.97
C GLY A 158 -1.59 18.02 6.75
N PRO A 159 -1.75 19.34 6.95
CA PRO A 159 -0.70 20.22 7.47
C PRO A 159 -0.24 19.88 8.89
N ALA A 160 -1.11 19.28 9.71
CA ALA A 160 -0.76 18.83 11.05
C ALA A 160 0.13 17.57 11.07
N ARG A 161 0.25 16.87 9.93
CA ARG A 161 1.09 15.68 9.70
C ARG A 161 1.12 14.72 10.89
N ARG A 162 -0.06 14.41 11.44
CA ARG A 162 -0.14 13.59 12.65
C ARG A 162 0.45 12.21 12.36
N ARG A 163 1.23 11.70 13.31
CA ARG A 163 1.71 10.32 13.23
C ARG A 163 0.48 9.41 13.26
N LEU A 164 0.27 8.61 12.21
CA LEU A 164 -0.71 7.54 12.28
C LEU A 164 -0.23 6.49 13.27
N PRO A 165 -1.15 5.81 13.98
CA PRO A 165 -0.82 4.52 14.57
C PRO A 165 -0.29 3.58 13.48
N ASN A 166 0.52 2.59 13.86
CA ASN A 166 1.11 1.65 12.90
C ASN A 166 0.04 0.89 12.09
N TRP A 167 -1.18 0.81 12.60
CA TRP A 167 -2.32 0.21 11.90
C TRP A 167 -3.64 0.95 12.14
N LEU A 168 -4.54 0.84 11.18
CA LEU A 168 -5.94 1.26 11.26
C LEU A 168 -6.87 0.06 11.11
N VAL A 169 -8.00 0.08 11.82
CA VAL A 169 -9.06 -0.94 11.66
C VAL A 169 -10.26 -0.31 10.95
N VAL A 170 -10.73 -0.97 9.89
CA VAL A 170 -11.96 -0.65 9.17
C VAL A 170 -12.90 -1.85 9.30
N ARG A 171 -14.18 -1.59 9.58
CA ARG A 171 -15.17 -2.64 9.84
C ARG A 171 -16.25 -2.69 8.77
N ARG A 172 -16.64 -3.91 8.40
CA ARG A 172 -17.79 -4.23 7.58
C ARG A 172 -18.54 -5.40 8.22
N ALA A 173 -19.86 -5.28 8.36
CA ALA A 173 -20.67 -6.33 8.99
C ALA A 173 -20.67 -7.65 8.19
N ARG A 174 -20.71 -7.55 6.86
CA ARG A 174 -20.77 -8.70 5.94
C ARG A 174 -19.42 -8.93 5.26
N ALA A 175 -19.09 -10.20 5.05
CA ALA A 175 -17.91 -10.57 4.29
C ALA A 175 -18.07 -10.21 2.80
N PHE A 176 -16.95 -9.98 2.12
CA PHE A 176 -16.96 -9.90 0.66
C PHE A 176 -17.28 -11.28 0.05
N PRO A 177 -18.10 -11.34 -1.02
CA PRO A 177 -18.36 -12.58 -1.75
C PRO A 177 -17.04 -13.13 -2.30
N LYS A 178 -16.85 -14.46 -2.24
CA LYS A 178 -15.68 -15.14 -2.80
C LYS A 178 -15.67 -15.07 -4.32
#